data_AF-A0A9P7SH08-F1
#
_entry.id   AF-A0A9P7SH08-F1
#
_cell.length_a   1.000
_cell.length_b   1.000
_cell.length_c   1.000
_cell.angle_alpha   90.00
_cell.angle_beta   90.00
_cell.angle_gamma   90.00
#
_symmetry.space_group_name_H-M   'P 1'
#
loop_
_entity.id
_entity.type
_entity.pdbx_description
1 polymer ?
#
loop_
_entity_poly.entity_id
_entity_poly.type
_entity_poly.pdbx_seq_one_letter_code
_entity_poly.pdbx_strand_id
1 'polypeptide(L)'
;MFIPRDASCLRHSHDIEGPPSRNDFMGLPELATPTTIGADDVLNSPKMLFQRVIRSSISHSKVATPRCLPMTQRRTFLPAGMYDKKVIEAKYPSRPTLTDAEDPDMNGGYVNPPRIKRQFRDPYADWWDPQERRNYGEPIHEDNDTLGMFSPWEYTWTTPRQAFLLLGIFFSSIVGIHGAASLFYPDRPSYPREFEGGLERELGGPGAVRVWIAIEKA
;
A
#
# COMPACT_ATOMS: atom_id res chain seq x y z
N MET A 1 -36.23 23.86 18.12
CA MET A 1 -35.63 24.94 18.93
C MET A 1 -34.79 25.77 17.98
N PHE A 2 -35.38 26.85 17.49
CA PHE A 2 -34.81 27.79 16.53
C PHE A 2 -34.01 28.85 17.29
N ILE A 3 -32.80 29.17 16.83
CA ILE A 3 -32.09 30.38 17.24
C ILE A 3 -31.61 31.07 15.95
N PRO A 4 -32.14 32.25 15.59
CA PRO A 4 -31.60 33.08 14.53
C PRO A 4 -30.55 34.05 15.09
N ARG A 5 -29.55 34.41 14.29
CA ARG A 5 -28.73 35.60 14.50
C ARG A 5 -28.43 36.25 13.15
N ASP A 6 -29.12 37.35 12.90
CA ASP A 6 -28.66 38.41 12.01
C ASP A 6 -27.54 39.19 12.71
N ALA A 7 -26.48 39.51 11.97
CA ALA A 7 -25.66 40.70 12.20
C ALA A 7 -24.80 40.99 10.96
N SER A 8 -25.31 41.91 10.15
CA SER A 8 -24.58 42.70 9.16
C SER A 8 -23.44 43.48 9.82
N CYS A 9 -22.20 43.36 9.31
CA CYS A 9 -21.25 44.48 9.27
C CYS A 9 -20.00 44.17 8.43
N LEU A 10 -19.71 45.10 7.50
CA LEU A 10 -18.39 45.51 7.02
C LEU A 10 -17.52 44.46 6.31
N ARG A 11 -17.71 44.33 4.99
CA ARG A 11 -16.66 43.81 4.10
C ARG A 11 -16.10 44.97 3.28
N HIS A 12 -14.89 45.35 3.63
CA HIS A 12 -14.05 46.32 2.93
C HIS A 12 -13.68 45.73 1.57
N SER A 13 -13.93 46.50 0.52
CA SER A 13 -13.56 46.26 -0.86
C SER A 13 -12.04 46.37 -1.03
N HIS A 14 -11.41 45.30 -1.50
CA HIS A 14 -10.12 45.34 -2.19
C HIS A 14 -10.19 44.38 -3.38
N ASP A 15 -10.37 45.00 -4.54
CA ASP A 15 -9.58 44.84 -5.76
C ASP A 15 -9.36 43.42 -6.32
N ILE A 16 -10.10 43.21 -7.40
CA ILE A 16 -10.01 42.14 -8.38
C ILE A 16 -8.73 42.33 -9.20
N GLU A 17 -7.77 41.43 -9.09
CA GLU A 17 -6.71 41.24 -10.09
C GLU A 17 -6.98 39.95 -10.87
N GLY A 18 -7.13 40.10 -12.19
CA GLY A 18 -7.53 39.04 -13.12
C GLY A 18 -6.43 38.00 -13.41
N PRO A 19 -6.80 36.87 -14.03
CA PRO A 19 -5.84 35.83 -14.37
C PRO A 19 -4.97 36.23 -15.59
N PRO A 20 -3.66 35.91 -15.60
CA PRO A 20 -2.82 36.14 -16.77
C PRO A 20 -3.21 35.18 -17.91
N SER A 21 -3.52 35.77 -19.07
CA SER A 21 -3.62 35.06 -20.35
C SER A 21 -2.22 34.74 -20.88
N ARG A 22 -2.00 33.48 -21.29
CA ARG A 22 -0.94 33.16 -22.24
C ARG A 22 -1.22 31.81 -22.91
N ASN A 23 -1.93 31.89 -24.03
CA ASN A 23 -1.72 30.96 -25.12
C ASN A 23 -0.24 31.06 -25.50
N ASP A 24 0.55 30.03 -25.21
CA ASP A 24 1.84 29.72 -25.84
C ASP A 24 2.41 28.45 -25.21
N PHE A 25 1.85 27.28 -25.56
CA PHE A 25 2.64 26.05 -25.63
C PHE A 25 1.92 25.03 -26.53
N MET A 26 2.11 25.19 -27.84
CA MET A 26 2.04 24.06 -28.76
C MET A 26 3.15 23.06 -28.39
N GLY A 27 2.81 21.78 -28.28
CA GLY A 27 3.81 20.73 -28.15
C GLY A 27 3.31 19.46 -27.48
N LEU A 28 2.27 18.84 -28.04
CA LEU A 28 1.99 17.42 -27.83
C LEU A 28 3.04 16.59 -28.58
N PRO A 29 3.66 15.59 -27.95
CA PRO A 29 4.00 14.37 -28.66
C PRO A 29 3.11 13.20 -28.24
N GLU A 30 2.64 12.58 -29.32
CA GLU A 30 1.73 11.47 -29.48
C GLU A 30 2.29 10.11 -29.01
N LEU A 31 1.37 9.18 -28.79
CA LEU A 31 1.50 7.77 -28.40
C LEU A 31 2.72 7.01 -28.96
N ALA A 32 3.31 6.13 -28.13
CA ALA A 32 4.02 4.94 -28.59
C ALA A 32 3.52 3.69 -27.84
N THR A 33 2.92 2.78 -28.60
CA THR A 33 2.44 1.45 -28.20
C THR A 33 3.58 0.42 -28.18
N PRO A 34 3.49 -0.67 -27.40
CA PRO A 34 4.50 -1.71 -27.35
C PRO A 34 4.51 -2.56 -28.62
N THR A 35 5.70 -2.77 -29.17
CA THR A 35 5.98 -3.60 -30.35
C THR A 35 5.83 -5.08 -30.03
N THR A 36 4.92 -5.75 -30.73
CA THR A 36 4.80 -7.22 -30.83
C THR A 36 5.88 -7.76 -31.77
N ILE A 37 6.68 -8.72 -31.30
CA ILE A 37 7.60 -9.52 -32.13
C ILE A 37 6.88 -10.82 -32.49
N GLY A 38 6.73 -11.08 -33.80
CA GLY A 38 6.22 -12.33 -34.36
C GLY A 38 7.23 -13.48 -34.24
N ALA A 39 6.74 -14.63 -33.75
CA ALA A 39 6.30 -15.80 -34.53
C ALA A 39 7.19 -16.39 -35.65
N ASP A 40 8.34 -16.98 -35.32
CA ASP A 40 9.05 -17.90 -36.22
C ASP A 40 9.88 -18.90 -35.38
N ASP A 41 9.39 -20.14 -35.20
CA ASP A 41 10.19 -21.39 -35.23
C ASP A 41 9.36 -22.56 -34.69
N VAL A 42 8.56 -23.08 -35.61
CA VAL A 42 8.13 -24.47 -35.65
C VAL A 42 9.37 -25.31 -35.94
N LEU A 43 9.71 -26.29 -35.09
CA LEU A 43 9.86 -27.73 -35.42
C LEU A 43 10.71 -28.48 -34.37
N ASN A 44 10.33 -29.73 -34.12
CA ASN A 44 11.12 -30.84 -33.57
C ASN A 44 11.32 -30.96 -32.04
N SER A 45 10.33 -31.61 -31.43
CA SER A 45 10.62 -32.71 -30.49
C SER A 45 11.16 -33.92 -31.28
N PRO A 46 12.16 -34.65 -30.73
CA PRO A 46 11.80 -36.00 -30.30
C PRO A 46 12.43 -36.45 -28.96
N LYS A 47 11.57 -37.09 -28.17
CA LYS A 47 11.73 -38.41 -27.53
C LYS A 47 13.08 -38.77 -26.86
N MET A 48 12.99 -38.87 -25.54
CA MET A 48 13.54 -39.91 -24.66
C MET A 48 14.99 -40.38 -24.86
N LEU A 49 15.85 -40.05 -23.89
CA LEU A 49 16.93 -40.92 -23.44
C LEU A 49 17.03 -40.90 -21.90
N PHE A 50 16.65 -42.01 -21.27
CA PHE A 50 17.00 -42.31 -19.89
C PHE A 50 18.51 -42.56 -19.81
N GLN A 51 19.27 -41.58 -19.33
CA GLN A 51 20.70 -41.76 -19.11
C GLN A 51 20.94 -42.30 -17.70
N ARG A 52 21.23 -43.60 -17.68
CA ARG A 52 21.62 -44.42 -16.53
C ARG A 52 22.88 -43.83 -15.89
N VAL A 53 22.74 -43.14 -14.75
CA VAL A 53 23.90 -42.65 -13.99
C VAL A 53 24.51 -43.83 -13.23
N ILE A 54 25.70 -44.25 -13.68
CA ILE A 54 26.55 -45.24 -13.03
C ILE A 54 27.13 -44.60 -11.78
N ARG A 55 26.78 -45.11 -10.59
CA ARG A 55 27.49 -44.81 -9.34
C ARG A 55 28.87 -45.45 -9.39
N SER A 56 29.92 -44.65 -9.45
CA SER A 56 31.28 -45.09 -9.12
C SER A 56 31.57 -44.76 -7.65
N SER A 57 31.83 -45.80 -6.87
CA SER A 57 32.35 -45.72 -5.50
C SER A 57 33.87 -45.62 -5.54
N ILE A 58 34.42 -44.46 -5.17
CA ILE A 58 35.87 -44.32 -4.92
C ILE A 58 36.08 -44.35 -3.40
N SER A 59 36.83 -45.36 -2.98
CA SER A 59 37.28 -45.64 -1.63
C SER A 59 38.30 -44.63 -1.11
N HIS A 60 38.17 -44.35 0.19
CA HIS A 60 38.97 -43.51 1.08
C HIS A 60 40.47 -43.33 0.77
N SER A 61 40.88 -42.07 0.76
CA SER A 61 42.25 -41.62 1.01
C SER A 61 42.26 -40.58 2.15
N LYS A 62 42.68 -41.07 3.32
CA LYS A 62 43.46 -40.42 4.40
C LYS A 62 43.30 -38.91 4.62
N VAL A 63 42.60 -38.58 5.71
CA VAL A 63 42.83 -37.49 6.69
C VAL A 63 43.58 -36.26 6.16
N ALA A 64 42.83 -35.22 5.80
CA ALA A 64 43.31 -33.85 5.87
C ALA A 64 42.61 -33.19 7.07
N THR A 65 43.41 -32.83 8.08
CA THR A 65 43.01 -32.01 9.24
C THR A 65 42.23 -30.78 8.76
N PRO A 66 41.08 -30.41 9.38
CA PRO A 66 40.52 -29.09 9.12
C PRO A 66 41.54 -28.07 9.66
N ARG A 67 42.24 -27.39 8.75
CA ARG A 67 42.94 -26.16 9.12
C ARG A 67 41.85 -25.15 9.43
N CYS A 68 41.44 -25.13 10.70
CA CYS A 68 40.63 -24.07 11.25
C CYS A 68 41.44 -22.78 11.05
N LEU A 69 41.12 -22.02 10.01
CA LEU A 69 41.63 -20.67 9.88
C LEU A 69 41.16 -19.95 11.15
N PRO A 70 42.03 -19.25 11.90
CA PRO A 70 41.55 -18.41 13.00
C PRO A 70 40.63 -17.37 12.36
N MET A 71 39.33 -17.57 12.48
CA MET A 71 38.32 -16.60 12.09
C MET A 71 38.36 -15.48 13.13
N THR A 72 39.40 -14.67 13.06
CA THR A 72 39.50 -13.39 13.75
C THR A 72 40.05 -12.39 12.74
N GLN A 73 39.28 -12.21 11.67
CA GLN A 73 39.37 -11.00 10.88
C GLN A 73 38.56 -9.92 11.60
N ARG A 74 39.10 -9.35 12.69
CA ARG A 74 38.61 -8.08 13.25
C ARG A 74 39.02 -6.95 12.31
N ARG A 75 38.39 -6.87 11.14
CA ARG A 75 38.56 -5.76 10.19
C ARG A 75 37.60 -4.62 10.51
N THR A 76 37.78 -4.00 11.67
CA THR A 76 37.28 -2.63 11.89
C THR A 76 38.47 -1.80 12.38
N PHE A 77 39.06 -1.05 11.44
CA PHE A 77 40.16 -0.09 11.64
C PHE A 77 39.68 1.18 12.36
N LEU A 78 38.87 1.01 13.39
CA LEU A 78 38.40 2.11 14.20
C LEU A 78 39.40 2.24 15.39
N PRO A 79 39.59 3.43 15.97
CA PRO A 79 40.41 3.58 17.18
C PRO A 79 39.71 2.98 18.41
N ALA A 80 40.42 2.21 19.24
CA ALA A 80 39.86 1.50 20.40
C ALA A 80 39.00 2.39 21.31
N GLY A 81 39.29 3.69 21.41
CA GLY A 81 38.49 4.65 22.20
C GLY A 81 37.08 4.95 21.68
N MET A 82 36.66 4.47 20.50
CA MET A 82 35.35 4.80 19.91
C MET A 82 34.30 3.69 20.04
N TYR A 83 34.72 2.43 20.13
CA TYR A 83 33.83 1.26 20.16
C TYR A 83 34.20 0.24 21.25
N ASP A 84 35.08 0.62 22.19
CA ASP A 84 35.29 -0.20 23.37
C ASP A 84 33.97 -0.29 24.17
N LYS A 85 33.68 -1.48 24.69
CA LYS A 85 32.42 -1.77 25.39
C LYS A 85 32.19 -0.78 26.53
N LYS A 86 33.28 -0.41 27.23
CA LYS A 86 33.26 0.57 28.32
C LYS A 86 32.84 1.97 27.87
N VAL A 87 33.29 2.40 26.69
CA VAL A 87 32.92 3.70 26.11
C VAL A 87 31.46 3.69 25.66
N ILE A 88 31.02 2.58 25.06
CA ILE A 88 29.62 2.39 24.67
C ILE A 88 28.71 2.38 25.90
N GLU A 89 29.07 1.64 26.93
CA GLU A 89 28.31 1.53 28.19
C GLU A 89 28.28 2.86 28.96
N ALA A 90 29.38 3.61 28.96
CA ALA A 90 29.42 4.96 29.54
C ALA A 90 28.55 5.95 28.77
N LYS A 91 28.48 5.82 27.43
CA LYS A 91 27.68 6.72 26.57
C LYS A 91 26.20 6.34 26.52
N TYR A 92 25.90 5.05 26.65
CA TYR A 92 24.57 4.46 26.55
C TYR A 92 24.38 3.48 27.72
N PRO A 93 24.14 3.98 28.93
CA PRO A 93 23.88 3.12 30.08
C PRO A 93 22.64 2.25 29.83
N SER A 94 22.62 1.04 30.40
CA SER A 94 21.45 0.17 30.35
C SER A 94 20.25 0.87 30.98
N ARG A 95 19.08 0.77 30.35
CA ARG A 95 17.83 1.34 30.87
C ARG A 95 17.51 0.72 32.24
N PRO A 96 16.96 1.49 33.19
CA PRO A 96 16.48 0.93 34.45
C PRO A 96 15.38 -0.10 34.17
N THR A 97 15.43 -1.23 34.85
CA THR A 97 14.34 -2.21 34.86
C THR A 97 13.27 -1.70 35.81
N LEU A 98 12.16 -1.22 35.27
CA LEU A 98 11.01 -0.78 36.04
C LEU A 98 10.12 -1.97 36.38
N THR A 99 9.48 -1.94 37.54
CA THR A 99 8.48 -2.94 37.91
C THR A 99 7.14 -2.63 37.23
N ASP A 100 6.27 -3.63 37.05
CA ASP A 100 4.95 -3.47 36.42
C ASP A 100 4.06 -2.42 37.13
N ALA A 101 4.32 -2.14 38.40
CA ALA A 101 3.62 -1.11 39.17
C ALA A 101 4.12 0.31 38.89
N GLU A 102 5.38 0.46 38.47
CA GLU A 102 6.01 1.75 38.15
C GLU A 102 5.83 2.12 36.67
N ASP A 103 5.67 1.10 35.81
CA ASP A 103 5.52 1.24 34.36
C ASP A 103 4.38 0.35 33.84
N PRO A 104 3.11 0.75 34.05
CA PRO A 104 1.95 -0.02 33.61
C PRO A 104 1.85 -0.13 32.07
N ASP A 105 2.41 0.84 31.35
CA ASP A 105 2.40 0.87 29.87
C ASP A 105 3.60 0.11 29.27
N MET A 106 4.49 -0.41 30.10
CA MET A 106 5.72 -1.12 29.71
C MET A 106 6.58 -0.31 28.73
N ASN A 107 6.60 1.02 28.87
CA ASN A 107 7.26 1.95 27.95
C ASN A 107 8.72 2.26 28.33
N GLY A 108 9.23 1.65 29.40
CA GLY A 108 10.58 1.85 29.91
C GLY A 108 10.77 3.19 30.61
N GLY A 109 9.70 3.78 31.16
CA GLY A 109 9.71 5.08 31.84
C GLY A 109 9.80 6.25 30.87
N TYR A 110 9.37 6.04 29.62
CA TYR A 110 9.32 7.08 28.62
C TYR A 110 8.20 8.07 28.94
N VAL A 111 8.49 9.37 28.87
CA VAL A 111 7.49 10.41 29.12
C VAL A 111 6.53 10.45 27.93
N ASN A 112 5.35 9.85 28.10
CA ASN A 112 4.38 9.75 27.03
C ASN A 112 3.42 10.97 27.04
N PRO A 113 3.56 11.93 26.10
CA PRO A 113 2.61 13.05 26.00
C PRO A 113 1.21 12.57 25.60
N PRO A 114 0.17 13.40 25.77
CA PRO A 114 -1.19 13.04 25.34
C PRO A 114 -1.25 12.61 23.87
N ARG A 115 -2.02 11.55 23.60
CA ARG A 115 -2.25 10.98 22.28
C ARG A 115 -3.08 11.92 21.40
N ILE A 116 -2.42 12.92 20.80
CA ILE A 116 -3.02 13.92 19.92
C ILE A 116 -2.29 13.90 18.59
N LYS A 117 -3.05 13.74 17.50
CA LYS A 117 -2.51 13.75 16.15
C LYS A 117 -1.95 15.12 15.78
N ARG A 118 -0.80 15.16 15.10
CA ARG A 118 -0.14 16.40 14.64
C ARG A 118 -1.03 17.25 13.73
N GLN A 119 -1.96 16.60 13.02
CA GLN A 119 -2.96 17.24 12.17
C GLN A 119 -3.81 18.29 12.92
N PHE A 120 -4.13 18.06 14.19
CA PHE A 120 -4.96 18.96 15.00
C PHE A 120 -4.17 20.07 15.69
N ARG A 121 -2.85 20.07 15.57
CA ARG A 121 -2.02 21.19 16.02
C ARG A 121 -2.26 22.40 15.12
N ASP A 122 -2.12 23.58 15.71
CA ASP A 122 -2.30 24.86 15.01
C ASP A 122 -1.42 24.92 13.74
N PRO A 123 -2.02 25.02 12.54
CA PRO A 123 -1.26 25.12 11.30
C PRO A 123 -0.54 26.46 11.12
N TYR A 124 -0.91 27.50 11.86
CA TYR A 124 -0.37 28.86 11.70
C TYR A 124 0.65 29.25 12.76
N ALA A 125 0.95 28.36 13.71
CA ALA A 125 1.99 28.61 14.70
C ALA A 125 3.39 28.50 14.09
N ASP A 126 4.35 29.23 14.67
CA ASP A 126 5.76 29.21 14.27
C ASP A 126 6.45 27.96 14.82
N TRP A 127 6.34 26.85 14.09
CA TRP A 127 7.00 25.58 14.42
C TRP A 127 8.46 25.56 13.97
N TRP A 128 9.33 24.90 14.75
CA TRP A 128 10.72 24.63 14.32
C TRP A 128 10.78 23.74 13.08
N ASP A 129 9.91 22.73 13.01
CA ASP A 129 9.64 21.92 11.83
C ASP A 129 8.18 22.16 11.39
N PRO A 130 7.97 23.00 10.36
CA PRO A 130 6.63 23.33 9.86
C PRO A 130 5.88 22.13 9.26
N GLN A 131 6.59 21.13 8.72
CA GLN A 131 5.96 20.00 8.04
C GLN A 131 5.31 19.04 9.05
N GLU A 132 6.01 18.72 10.13
CA GLU A 132 5.48 17.88 11.22
C GLU A 132 4.80 18.68 12.34
N ARG A 133 4.74 20.02 12.21
CA ARG A 133 4.22 20.95 13.22
C ARG A 133 4.82 20.68 14.61
N ARG A 134 6.16 20.72 14.67
CA ARG A 134 6.98 20.26 15.80
C ARG A 134 7.98 21.30 16.26
N ASN A 135 8.16 21.40 17.58
CA ASN A 135 9.26 22.15 18.17
C ASN A 135 10.46 21.24 18.51
N TYR A 136 11.67 21.79 18.46
CA TYR A 136 12.88 21.06 18.83
C TYR A 136 12.86 20.70 20.33
N GLY A 137 13.19 19.46 20.67
CA GLY A 137 13.24 18.99 22.07
C GLY A 137 11.90 18.69 22.73
N GLU A 138 10.76 18.82 22.01
CA GLU A 138 9.47 18.37 22.54
C GLU A 138 9.47 16.83 22.73
N PRO A 139 8.93 16.31 23.86
CA PRO A 139 8.68 14.88 24.02
C PRO A 139 7.78 14.37 22.89
N ILE A 140 8.15 13.24 22.31
CA ILE A 140 7.41 12.61 21.21
C ILE A 140 6.54 11.51 21.81
N HIS A 141 5.34 11.31 21.28
CA HIS A 141 4.50 10.18 21.70
C HIS A 141 5.11 8.86 21.18
N GLU A 142 4.94 7.76 21.89
CA GLU A 142 5.48 6.47 21.44
C GLU A 142 4.95 6.06 20.05
N ASP A 143 3.65 6.19 19.83
CA ASP A 143 2.96 5.94 18.54
C ASP A 143 3.06 7.15 17.58
N ASN A 144 4.19 7.86 17.56
CA ASN A 144 4.36 9.02 16.69
C ASN A 144 4.33 8.69 15.19
N ASP A 145 4.54 7.43 14.81
CA ASP A 145 4.34 6.98 13.43
C ASP A 145 2.86 7.08 13.00
N THR A 146 1.95 6.77 13.93
CA THR A 146 0.49 6.79 13.73
C THR A 146 -0.09 8.17 14.01
N LEU A 147 0.50 8.94 14.92
CA LEU A 147 0.11 10.33 15.21
C LEU A 147 0.81 11.36 14.32
N GLY A 148 1.73 10.90 13.46
CA GLY A 148 2.51 11.69 12.52
C GLY A 148 1.67 12.49 11.53
N MET A 149 2.24 13.52 10.88
CA MET A 149 1.52 14.23 9.82
C MET A 149 1.26 13.33 8.59
N PHE A 150 2.21 12.43 8.30
CA PHE A 150 2.12 11.50 7.17
C PHE A 150 1.24 10.26 7.40
N SER A 151 0.58 10.18 8.55
CA SER A 151 -0.37 9.11 8.85
C SER A 151 -1.76 9.40 8.25
N PRO A 152 -2.61 8.37 8.03
CA PRO A 152 -3.94 8.54 7.43
C PRO A 152 -4.76 9.64 8.10
N TRP A 153 -5.26 10.59 7.32
CA TRP A 153 -5.95 11.80 7.79
C TRP A 153 -7.18 11.47 8.68
N GLU A 154 -7.32 12.18 9.80
CA GLU A 154 -8.42 12.00 10.73
C GLU A 154 -9.53 13.03 10.45
N TYR A 155 -10.75 12.56 10.22
CA TYR A 155 -11.89 13.43 9.91
C TYR A 155 -12.78 13.60 11.14
N THR A 156 -13.08 14.85 11.52
CA THR A 156 -13.85 15.19 12.74
C THR A 156 -15.30 15.56 12.49
N TRP A 157 -15.71 15.69 11.23
CA TRP A 157 -17.07 16.12 10.88
C TRP A 157 -18.13 15.03 11.05
N THR A 158 -17.74 13.76 11.13
CA THR A 158 -18.66 12.63 11.36
C THR A 158 -18.01 11.54 12.20
N THR A 159 -18.83 10.73 12.87
CA THR A 159 -18.35 9.56 13.61
C THR A 159 -18.19 8.36 12.66
N PRO A 160 -17.20 7.45 12.88
CA PRO A 160 -17.02 6.28 12.03
C PRO A 160 -18.28 5.42 11.89
N ARG A 161 -19.04 5.28 12.98
CA ARG A 161 -20.32 4.54 12.98
C ARG A 161 -21.34 5.15 12.00
N GLN A 162 -21.48 6.47 12.02
CA GLN A 162 -22.38 7.17 11.11
C GLN A 162 -21.88 7.10 9.66
N ALA A 163 -20.57 7.24 9.45
CA ALA A 163 -19.97 7.11 8.11
C ALA A 163 -20.25 5.73 7.50
N PHE A 164 -20.05 4.64 8.26
CA PHE A 164 -20.36 3.30 7.79
C PHE A 164 -21.85 3.08 7.52
N LEU A 165 -22.72 3.63 8.36
CA LEU A 165 -24.16 3.55 8.15
C LEU A 165 -24.56 4.27 6.85
N LEU A 166 -24.07 5.48 6.62
CA LEU A 166 -24.36 6.25 5.41
C LEU A 166 -23.84 5.56 4.15
N LEU A 167 -22.61 5.03 4.17
CA LEU A 167 -22.05 4.25 3.07
C LEU A 167 -22.85 2.97 2.82
N GLY A 168 -23.23 2.25 3.88
CA GLY A 168 -24.05 1.04 3.79
C GLY A 168 -25.40 1.31 3.15
N ILE A 169 -26.10 2.35 3.58
CA ILE A 169 -27.38 2.76 2.98
C ILE A 169 -27.18 3.16 1.51
N PHE A 170 -26.13 3.92 1.19
CA PHE A 170 -25.85 4.33 -0.19
C PHE A 170 -25.68 3.13 -1.12
N PHE A 171 -24.77 2.20 -0.80
CA PHE A 171 -24.57 1.01 -1.63
C PHE A 171 -25.79 0.08 -1.63
N SER A 172 -26.46 -0.09 -0.48
CA SER A 172 -27.69 -0.88 -0.40
C SER A 172 -28.79 -0.29 -1.26
N SER A 173 -28.89 1.04 -1.38
CA SER A 173 -29.91 1.69 -2.20
C SER A 173 -29.65 1.45 -3.69
N ILE A 174 -28.39 1.54 -4.13
CA ILE A 174 -28.00 1.30 -5.52
C ILE A 174 -28.26 -0.17 -5.89
N VAL A 175 -27.79 -1.11 -5.07
CA VAL A 175 -28.01 -2.54 -5.30
C VAL A 175 -29.50 -2.88 -5.22
N GLY A 176 -30.23 -2.28 -4.29
CA GLY A 176 -31.68 -2.47 -4.15
C GLY A 176 -32.45 -2.01 -5.38
N ILE A 177 -32.15 -0.81 -5.90
CA ILE A 177 -32.79 -0.29 -7.12
C ILE A 177 -32.39 -1.12 -8.34
N HIS A 178 -31.12 -1.47 -8.49
CA HIS A 178 -30.66 -2.29 -9.62
C HIS A 178 -31.28 -3.69 -9.61
N GLY A 179 -31.32 -4.33 -8.43
CA GLY A 179 -31.96 -5.64 -8.25
C GLY A 179 -33.46 -5.59 -8.55
N ALA A 180 -34.16 -4.56 -8.06
CA ALA A 180 -35.57 -4.36 -8.37
C ALA A 180 -35.78 -4.15 -9.88
N ALA A 181 -34.98 -3.28 -10.51
CA ALA A 181 -35.03 -3.06 -11.95
C ALA A 181 -34.84 -4.37 -12.71
N SER A 182 -33.85 -5.19 -12.34
CA SER A 182 -33.59 -6.48 -13.00
C SER A 182 -34.75 -7.48 -12.86
N LEU A 183 -35.54 -7.42 -11.77
CA LEU A 183 -36.68 -8.30 -11.56
C LEU A 183 -37.93 -7.85 -12.34
N PHE A 184 -38.11 -6.54 -12.51
CA PHE A 184 -39.27 -5.98 -13.20
C PHE A 184 -39.02 -5.68 -14.69
N TYR A 185 -37.77 -5.76 -15.15
CA TYR A 185 -37.45 -5.50 -16.55
C TYR A 185 -37.95 -6.66 -17.42
N PRO A 186 -38.74 -6.38 -18.48
CA PRO A 186 -39.23 -7.43 -19.37
C PRO A 186 -38.08 -8.05 -20.17
N ASP A 187 -38.21 -9.33 -20.48
CA ASP A 187 -37.28 -10.00 -21.37
C ASP A 187 -37.22 -9.32 -22.73
N ARG A 188 -36.03 -9.37 -23.35
CA ARG A 188 -35.81 -8.76 -24.65
C ARG A 188 -36.76 -9.39 -25.70
N PRO A 189 -37.49 -8.59 -26.49
CA PRO A 189 -38.45 -9.11 -27.47
C PRO A 189 -37.79 -9.72 -28.72
N SER A 190 -36.46 -9.78 -28.77
CA SER A 190 -35.69 -10.35 -29.87
C SER A 190 -35.10 -11.70 -29.49
N TYR A 191 -35.14 -12.65 -30.43
CA TYR A 191 -34.41 -13.90 -30.29
C TYR A 191 -32.89 -13.63 -30.21
N PRO A 192 -32.11 -14.48 -29.50
CA PRO A 192 -30.65 -14.43 -29.61
C PRO A 192 -30.23 -14.57 -31.07
N ARG A 193 -29.15 -13.89 -31.45
CA ARG A 193 -28.56 -14.09 -32.76
C ARG A 193 -27.96 -15.50 -32.79
N GLU A 194 -28.53 -16.36 -33.62
CA GLU A 194 -28.00 -17.69 -33.87
C GLU A 194 -26.97 -17.63 -35.00
N PHE A 195 -25.95 -18.47 -34.89
CA PHE A 195 -24.95 -18.68 -35.91
C PHE A 195 -24.99 -20.14 -36.35
N GLU A 196 -24.75 -20.40 -37.64
CA GLU A 196 -24.75 -21.77 -38.17
C GLU A 196 -23.76 -22.65 -37.39
N GLY A 197 -24.27 -23.73 -36.79
CA GLY A 197 -23.48 -24.64 -35.95
C GLY A 197 -22.80 -23.97 -34.75
N GLY A 198 -23.34 -22.86 -34.22
CA GLY A 198 -22.78 -22.16 -33.05
C GLY A 198 -21.38 -21.59 -33.26
N LEU A 199 -20.94 -21.46 -34.52
CA LEU A 199 -19.55 -21.14 -34.88
C LEU A 199 -18.53 -22.14 -34.32
N GLU A 200 -18.93 -23.39 -34.05
CA GLU A 200 -18.09 -24.41 -33.40
C GLU A 200 -16.74 -24.61 -34.11
N ARG A 201 -16.72 -24.60 -35.46
CA ARG A 201 -15.48 -24.72 -36.24
C ARG A 201 -14.56 -23.52 -36.06
N GLU A 202 -15.12 -22.32 -36.06
CA GLU A 202 -14.38 -21.06 -35.97
C GLU A 202 -13.92 -20.77 -34.53
N LEU A 203 -14.61 -21.31 -33.52
CA LEU A 203 -14.27 -21.22 -32.10
C LEU A 203 -13.35 -22.36 -31.61
N GLY A 204 -12.74 -23.12 -32.52
CA GLY A 204 -11.69 -24.09 -32.20
C GLY A 204 -12.11 -25.57 -32.18
N GLY A 205 -13.33 -25.87 -32.59
CA GLY A 205 -13.79 -27.23 -32.85
C GLY A 205 -13.95 -28.11 -31.61
N PRO A 206 -14.22 -29.42 -31.79
CA PRO A 206 -14.62 -30.34 -30.72
C PRO A 206 -13.57 -30.64 -29.64
N GLY A 207 -12.39 -29.99 -29.68
CA GLY A 207 -11.32 -30.12 -28.68
C GLY A 207 -10.88 -28.80 -28.04
N ALA A 208 -11.42 -27.65 -28.45
CA ALA A 208 -11.17 -26.38 -27.78
C ALA A 208 -11.92 -26.31 -26.45
N VAL A 209 -11.37 -25.56 -25.48
CA VAL A 209 -12.06 -25.29 -24.20
C VAL A 209 -13.39 -24.65 -24.52
N ARG A 210 -14.47 -25.42 -24.41
CA ARG A 210 -15.82 -24.91 -24.57
C ARG A 210 -16.06 -23.89 -23.47
N VAL A 211 -16.37 -22.65 -23.84
CA VAL A 211 -17.00 -21.73 -22.89
C VAL A 211 -18.37 -22.34 -22.63
N TRP A 212 -18.58 -22.88 -21.44
CA TRP A 212 -19.80 -23.61 -21.07
C TRP A 212 -21.03 -22.73 -21.36
N ILE A 213 -21.77 -23.09 -22.41
CA ILE A 213 -23.03 -22.45 -22.75
C ILE A 213 -24.08 -23.10 -21.85
N ALA A 214 -24.27 -22.54 -20.65
CA ALA A 214 -25.47 -22.79 -19.87
C ALA A 214 -26.60 -21.93 -20.45
N ILE A 215 -27.30 -22.46 -21.46
CA ILE A 215 -28.66 -22.02 -21.76
C ILE A 215 -29.58 -23.09 -21.16
N GLU A 216 -29.87 -22.93 -19.88
CA GLU A 216 -31.04 -23.57 -19.28
C GLU A 216 -31.87 -22.46 -18.65
N LYS A 217 -32.90 -22.02 -19.39
CA LYS A 217 -34.16 -21.56 -18.82
C LYS A 217 -35.30 -21.97 -19.74
N ALA A 218 -36.25 -22.67 -19.12
CA ALA A 218 -37.60 -22.98 -19.61
C ALA A 218 -38.45 -21.71 -19.71
#